data_AF-A0A4Q3BAG6-F1
#
_entry.id   AF-A0A4Q3BAG6-F1
#
_cell.length_a   1.000
_cell.length_b   1.000
_cell.length_c   1.000
_cell.angle_alpha   90.00
_cell.angle_beta   90.00
_cell.angle_gamma   90.00
#
_symmetry.space_group_name_H-M   'P 1'
#
loop_
_entity.id
_entity.type
_entity.pdbx_description
1 polymer ?
#
loop_
_entity_poly.entity_id
_entity_poly.type
_entity_poly.pdbx_seq_one_letter_code
_entity_poly.pdbx_strand_id
1 'polypeptide(L)'
;MKKLTLLFFTFFYAFVQGNAQTTFSMSGKIISAKAKEPVTGASLVLMSKDSVVKKLVAAPDGSFQFNIRPGEYSVQADAVNYETFLIENIIITKDSTIATIVLQQKIKQLNEVTVVADKSGIELKADKKVFNVGKDILSKGGNANDILNNVPSVNVDVAGNVSLRGNGSVRILINGKPSMLTNNNGLMQIPAASIEKVEVITNPSSAYEAQGSAGIINIILKKNSHRGFNASLQAGTGSPANNSINANMSYKTKRFNLFSNIGYRYAESFGENRMYRVNKPGTNYHTLRQLDIEKGSNANTSFYVGGDYYFNDKNTLTGSYFHNTRRNKYNVDYNYNYFN
;
A
#
# COMPACT_ATOMS: atom_id res chain seq x y z
N MET A 1 -78.93 5.05 63.43
CA MET A 1 -78.09 5.24 62.22
C MET A 1 -76.61 4.81 62.37
N LYS A 2 -76.19 4.13 63.46
CA LYS A 2 -74.79 3.68 63.63
C LYS A 2 -74.52 2.20 63.28
N LYS A 3 -75.55 1.41 62.98
CA LYS A 3 -75.41 -0.01 62.56
C LYS A 3 -75.40 -0.21 61.03
N LEU A 4 -75.76 0.81 60.24
CA LEU A 4 -75.80 0.71 58.77
C LEU A 4 -74.44 1.02 58.13
N THR A 5 -73.62 1.85 58.78
CA THR A 5 -72.28 2.22 58.30
C THR A 5 -71.23 1.12 58.49
N LEU A 6 -71.43 0.22 59.46
CA LEU A 6 -70.52 -0.91 59.69
C LEU A 6 -70.73 -2.04 58.65
N LEU A 7 -71.92 -2.14 58.05
CA LEU A 7 -72.25 -3.16 57.05
C LEU A 7 -71.73 -2.81 55.64
N PHE A 8 -71.51 -1.51 55.37
CA PHE A 8 -70.95 -1.05 54.10
C PHE A 8 -69.42 -1.19 54.02
N PHE A 9 -68.74 -1.24 55.17
CA PHE A 9 -67.28 -1.39 55.22
C PHE A 9 -66.83 -2.86 55.10
N THR A 10 -67.67 -3.83 55.48
CA THR A 10 -67.41 -5.26 55.27
C THR A 10 -67.73 -5.75 53.86
N PHE A 11 -68.57 -5.04 53.09
CA PHE A 11 -68.83 -5.39 51.69
C PHE A 11 -67.73 -4.93 50.72
N PHE A 12 -66.89 -3.96 51.13
CA PHE A 12 -65.77 -3.48 50.30
C PHE A 12 -64.49 -4.34 50.45
N TYR A 13 -64.38 -5.14 51.50
CA TYR A 13 -63.24 -6.06 51.69
C TYR A 13 -63.39 -7.39 50.93
N ALA A 14 -64.58 -7.70 50.41
CA ALA A 14 -64.87 -8.98 49.74
C ALA A 14 -64.64 -8.95 48.21
N PHE A 15 -64.32 -7.79 47.61
CA PHE A 15 -64.08 -7.68 46.16
C PHE A 15 -62.60 -7.61 45.75
N VAL A 16 -61.67 -7.73 46.70
CA VAL A 16 -60.22 -7.70 46.45
C VAL A 16 -59.61 -9.09 46.63
N GLN A 17 -60.27 -10.12 46.11
CA GLN A 17 -59.68 -11.45 45.94
C GLN A 17 -59.81 -11.88 44.49
N GLY A 18 -58.66 -12.09 43.83
CA GLY A 18 -58.57 -13.04 42.73
C GLY A 18 -58.68 -12.48 41.31
N ASN A 19 -57.72 -11.67 40.89
CA ASN A 19 -57.18 -11.81 39.53
C ASN A 19 -55.67 -12.04 39.64
N ALA A 20 -55.30 -13.17 40.26
CA ALA A 20 -53.96 -13.72 40.06
C ALA A 20 -53.89 -14.15 38.59
N GLN A 21 -53.47 -13.23 37.74
CA GLN A 21 -53.13 -13.55 36.35
C GLN A 21 -52.00 -14.57 36.43
N THR A 22 -52.27 -15.78 35.96
CA THR A 22 -51.28 -16.84 35.86
C THR A 22 -50.14 -16.33 35.00
N THR A 23 -49.01 -16.09 35.64
CA THR A 23 -47.74 -15.78 34.97
C THR A 23 -46.83 -16.97 35.15
N PHE A 24 -46.12 -17.30 34.10
CA PHE A 24 -45.11 -18.34 34.07
C PHE A 24 -43.73 -17.71 33.97
N SER A 25 -42.77 -18.40 34.53
CA SER A 25 -41.38 -17.99 34.49
C SER A 25 -40.65 -18.65 33.33
N MET A 26 -40.10 -17.83 32.45
CA MET A 26 -39.18 -18.25 31.39
C MET A 26 -37.76 -17.88 31.79
N SER A 27 -36.88 -18.85 31.95
CA SER A 27 -35.48 -18.62 32.32
C SER A 27 -34.49 -19.16 31.29
N GLY A 28 -33.27 -18.65 31.29
CA GLY A 28 -32.22 -19.10 30.38
C GLY A 28 -30.85 -18.50 30.71
N LYS A 29 -29.85 -18.82 29.89
CA LYS A 29 -28.48 -18.30 29.98
C LYS A 29 -27.96 -17.80 28.63
N ILE A 30 -27.10 -16.79 28.66
CA ILE A 30 -26.40 -16.25 27.49
C ILE A 30 -24.89 -16.48 27.64
N ILE A 31 -24.29 -17.14 26.65
CA ILE A 31 -22.85 -17.41 26.61
C ILE A 31 -22.21 -16.98 25.28
N SER A 32 -20.90 -16.74 25.30
CA SER A 32 -20.10 -16.50 24.11
C SER A 32 -19.80 -17.81 23.38
N ALA A 33 -19.95 -17.84 22.05
CA ALA A 33 -19.61 -19.00 21.23
C ALA A 33 -18.13 -19.44 21.37
N LYS A 34 -17.22 -18.46 21.54
CA LYS A 34 -15.77 -18.71 21.53
C LYS A 34 -15.22 -19.10 22.90
N ALA A 35 -15.56 -18.33 23.93
CA ALA A 35 -15.02 -18.53 25.28
C ALA A 35 -15.88 -19.48 26.13
N LYS A 36 -17.13 -19.75 25.72
CA LYS A 36 -18.16 -20.42 26.55
C LYS A 36 -18.40 -19.73 27.90
N GLU A 37 -18.02 -18.46 28.02
CA GLU A 37 -18.20 -17.63 29.20
C GLU A 37 -19.51 -16.82 29.10
N PRO A 38 -20.10 -16.43 30.24
CA PRO A 38 -21.27 -15.55 30.27
C PRO A 38 -21.03 -14.23 29.53
N VAL A 39 -21.99 -13.80 28.70
CA VAL A 39 -21.91 -12.48 28.06
C VAL A 39 -22.48 -11.42 29.01
N THR A 40 -21.59 -10.73 29.72
CA THR A 40 -21.96 -9.64 30.63
C THR A 40 -22.57 -8.46 29.87
N GLY A 41 -23.69 -7.91 30.38
CA GLY A 41 -24.33 -6.73 29.81
C GLY A 41 -25.16 -6.99 28.55
N ALA A 42 -25.45 -8.26 28.23
CA ALA A 42 -26.35 -8.61 27.13
C ALA A 42 -27.79 -8.13 27.42
N SER A 43 -28.39 -7.45 26.44
CA SER A 43 -29.77 -6.98 26.50
C SER A 43 -30.70 -7.99 25.82
N LEU A 44 -31.77 -8.38 26.50
CA LEU A 44 -32.84 -9.21 25.95
C LEU A 44 -34.10 -8.39 25.72
N VAL A 45 -34.71 -8.57 24.55
CA VAL A 45 -36.00 -8.02 24.18
C VAL A 45 -36.96 -9.18 23.91
N LEU A 46 -38.04 -9.24 24.70
CA LEU A 46 -39.12 -10.18 24.49
C LEU A 46 -40.21 -9.53 23.65
N MET A 47 -40.61 -10.18 22.56
CA MET A 47 -41.61 -9.69 21.61
C MET A 47 -42.76 -10.69 21.46
N SER A 48 -43.96 -10.20 21.14
CA SER A 48 -45.12 -11.01 20.75
C SER A 48 -45.81 -10.32 19.57
N LYS A 49 -45.99 -11.02 18.45
CA LYS A 49 -46.55 -10.47 17.21
C LYS A 49 -45.97 -9.10 16.86
N ASP A 50 -44.64 -9.02 16.84
CA ASP A 50 -43.81 -7.83 16.52
C ASP A 50 -43.89 -6.65 17.49
N SER A 51 -44.61 -6.78 18.60
CA SER A 51 -44.66 -5.77 19.66
C SER A 51 -43.73 -6.14 20.81
N VAL A 52 -42.95 -5.17 21.29
CA VAL A 52 -42.09 -5.35 22.47
C VAL A 52 -42.96 -5.51 23.72
N VAL A 53 -42.83 -6.67 24.37
CA VAL A 53 -43.55 -7.00 25.60
C VAL A 53 -42.74 -6.61 26.83
N LYS A 54 -41.45 -6.98 26.87
CA LYS A 54 -40.54 -6.69 27.98
C LYS A 54 -39.10 -6.54 27.47
N LYS A 55 -38.29 -5.80 28.24
CA LYS A 55 -36.84 -5.71 28.06
C LYS A 55 -36.16 -6.01 29.39
N LEU A 56 -35.03 -6.71 29.34
CA LEU A 56 -34.22 -7.06 30.51
C LEU A 56 -32.74 -7.03 30.12
N VAL A 57 -31.85 -6.76 31.07
CA VAL A 57 -30.42 -7.00 30.93
C VAL A 57 -30.08 -8.29 31.68
N ALA A 58 -29.30 -9.18 31.07
CA ALA A 58 -28.85 -10.40 31.71
C ALA A 58 -27.99 -10.08 32.95
N ALA A 59 -28.07 -10.94 33.97
CA ALA A 59 -27.23 -10.85 35.15
C ALA A 59 -25.74 -11.07 34.80
N PRO A 60 -24.80 -10.71 35.70
CA PRO A 60 -23.37 -10.88 35.44
C PRO A 60 -22.94 -12.32 35.13
N ASP A 61 -23.68 -13.31 35.63
CA ASP A 61 -23.49 -14.74 35.37
C ASP A 61 -24.15 -15.22 34.06
N GLY A 62 -24.73 -14.30 33.27
CA GLY A 62 -25.40 -14.53 32.01
C GLY A 62 -26.83 -15.07 32.14
N SER A 63 -27.36 -15.22 33.36
CA SER A 63 -28.73 -15.68 33.57
C SER A 63 -29.76 -14.59 33.32
N PHE A 64 -30.96 -14.99 32.87
CA PHE A 64 -32.11 -14.11 32.72
C PHE A 64 -33.40 -14.84 33.06
N GLN A 65 -34.41 -14.06 33.47
CA GLN A 65 -35.73 -14.57 33.83
C GLN A 65 -36.82 -13.57 33.44
N PHE A 66 -37.83 -14.03 32.71
CA PHE A 66 -39.04 -13.29 32.36
C PHE A 66 -40.25 -13.89 33.06
N ASN A 67 -41.04 -13.06 33.75
CA ASN A 67 -42.36 -13.46 34.25
C ASN A 67 -43.43 -12.96 33.27
N ILE A 68 -44.08 -13.88 32.56
CA ILE A 68 -44.88 -13.59 31.37
C ILE A 68 -46.18 -14.40 31.39
N ARG A 69 -47.18 -13.92 30.66
CA ARG A 69 -48.45 -14.64 30.52
C ARG A 69 -48.29 -15.81 29.54
N PRO A 70 -49.22 -16.78 29.53
CA PRO A 70 -49.22 -17.83 28.52
C PRO A 70 -49.40 -17.22 27.14
N GLY A 71 -48.62 -17.67 26.16
CA GLY A 71 -48.64 -17.10 24.81
C GLY A 71 -47.42 -17.49 23.99
N GLU A 72 -47.37 -16.94 22.78
CA GLU A 72 -46.26 -17.13 21.84
C GLU A 72 -45.38 -15.88 21.81
N TYR A 73 -44.08 -16.11 21.93
CA TYR A 73 -43.07 -15.07 22.07
C TYR A 73 -41.84 -15.32 21.21
N SER A 74 -41.13 -14.24 20.88
CA SER A 74 -39.76 -14.28 20.38
C SER A 74 -38.83 -13.53 21.32
N VAL A 75 -37.58 -13.98 21.41
CA VAL A 75 -36.54 -13.38 22.26
C VAL A 75 -35.39 -12.97 21.38
N GLN A 76 -35.08 -11.68 21.38
CA GLN A 76 -33.91 -11.11 20.73
C GLN A 76 -32.86 -10.79 21.79
N ALA A 77 -31.66 -11.32 21.63
CA ALA A 77 -30.50 -11.01 22.46
C ALA A 77 -29.49 -10.16 21.68
N ASP A 78 -29.02 -9.08 22.29
CA ASP A 78 -28.06 -8.15 21.72
C ASP A 78 -26.95 -7.82 22.73
N ALA A 79 -25.71 -7.70 22.26
CA ALA A 79 -24.57 -7.31 23.07
C ALA A 79 -23.51 -6.59 22.23
N VAL A 80 -22.75 -5.70 22.88
CA VAL A 80 -21.68 -4.93 22.22
C VAL A 80 -20.63 -5.89 21.65
N ASN A 81 -20.26 -5.70 20.38
CA ASN A 81 -19.34 -6.55 19.62
C ASN A 81 -19.84 -7.98 19.37
N TYR A 82 -21.14 -8.25 19.50
CA TYR A 82 -21.76 -9.52 19.11
C TYR A 82 -22.80 -9.30 18.00
N GLU A 83 -23.12 -10.37 17.28
CA GLU A 83 -24.27 -10.40 16.38
C GLU A 83 -25.56 -10.59 17.16
N THR A 84 -26.60 -9.88 16.76
CA THR A 84 -27.94 -10.01 17.33
C THR A 84 -28.48 -11.41 17.06
N PHE A 85 -28.95 -12.10 18.10
CA PHE A 85 -29.49 -13.45 18.00
C PHE A 85 -30.99 -13.45 18.29
N LEU A 86 -31.79 -14.09 17.44
CA LEU A 86 -33.25 -14.14 17.55
C LEU A 86 -33.72 -15.59 17.68
N ILE A 87 -34.53 -15.85 18.70
CA ILE A 87 -35.29 -17.09 18.85
C ILE A 87 -36.76 -16.77 18.63
N GLU A 88 -37.39 -17.46 17.69
CA GLU A 88 -38.81 -17.31 17.36
C GLU A 88 -39.65 -18.48 17.90
N ASN A 89 -40.97 -18.30 17.93
CA ASN A 89 -41.97 -19.34 18.21
C ASN A 89 -41.81 -20.02 19.59
N ILE A 90 -41.50 -19.25 20.63
CA ILE A 90 -41.43 -19.77 22.00
C ILE A 90 -42.84 -19.77 22.59
N ILE A 91 -43.43 -20.97 22.72
CA ILE A 91 -44.75 -21.18 23.29
C ILE A 91 -44.65 -21.40 24.80
N ILE A 92 -45.32 -20.57 25.57
CA ILE A 92 -45.31 -20.60 27.04
C ILE A 92 -46.68 -21.02 27.54
N THR A 93 -46.74 -22.21 28.12
CA THR A 93 -47.95 -22.80 28.74
C THR A 93 -47.71 -23.22 30.19
N LYS A 94 -46.46 -23.16 30.66
CA LYS A 94 -45.99 -23.44 32.02
C LYS A 94 -44.61 -22.80 32.22
N ASP A 95 -44.09 -22.84 33.44
CA ASP A 95 -42.70 -22.47 33.71
C ASP A 95 -41.75 -23.27 32.82
N SER A 96 -40.83 -22.57 32.15
CA SER A 96 -39.99 -23.14 31.12
C SER A 96 -38.58 -22.59 31.19
N THR A 97 -37.60 -23.46 30.95
CA THR A 97 -36.20 -23.06 30.78
C THR A 97 -35.86 -23.21 29.31
N ILE A 98 -35.48 -22.11 28.65
CA ILE A 98 -35.11 -22.14 27.24
C ILE A 98 -33.64 -22.54 27.07
N ALA A 99 -33.30 -23.01 25.87
CA ALA A 99 -31.94 -23.37 25.53
C ALA A 99 -31.00 -22.17 25.69
N THR A 100 -29.73 -22.46 26.00
CA THR A 100 -28.71 -21.41 26.17
C THR A 100 -28.52 -20.64 24.86
N ILE A 101 -28.62 -19.32 24.96
CA ILE A 101 -28.39 -18.40 23.84
C ILE A 101 -26.88 -18.26 23.64
N VAL A 102 -26.39 -18.58 22.45
CA VAL A 102 -24.96 -18.53 22.12
C VAL A 102 -24.72 -17.38 21.15
N LEU A 103 -24.07 -16.30 21.62
CA LEU A 103 -23.78 -15.13 20.80
C LEU A 103 -22.45 -15.27 20.05
N GLN A 104 -22.46 -14.91 18.76
CA GLN A 104 -21.27 -14.89 17.92
C GLN A 104 -20.64 -13.49 17.93
N GLN A 105 -19.31 -13.42 18.03
CA GLN A 105 -18.59 -12.15 18.09
C GLN A 105 -18.52 -11.53 16.69
N LYS A 106 -18.92 -10.25 16.58
CA LYS A 106 -18.89 -9.47 15.35
C LYS A 106 -17.44 -9.05 15.05
N ILE A 107 -16.76 -9.78 14.18
CA ILE A 107 -15.40 -9.43 13.74
C ILE A 107 -15.51 -8.33 12.68
N LYS A 108 -15.55 -7.07 13.10
CA LYS A 108 -15.37 -5.93 12.18
C LYS A 108 -13.87 -5.71 11.98
N GLN A 109 -13.36 -6.14 10.84
CA GLN A 109 -12.01 -5.78 10.40
C GLN A 109 -12.01 -4.26 10.16
N LEU A 110 -11.32 -3.51 11.02
CA LEU A 110 -11.12 -2.08 10.81
C LEU A 110 -10.29 -1.91 9.53
N ASN A 111 -10.79 -1.16 8.56
CA ASN A 111 -9.96 -0.68 7.47
C ASN A 111 -8.92 0.26 8.09
N GLU A 112 -7.68 -0.21 8.15
CA GLU A 112 -6.53 0.54 8.63
C GLU A 112 -6.42 1.84 7.82
N VAL A 113 -6.58 3.00 8.47
CA VAL A 113 -6.25 4.29 7.87
C VAL A 113 -4.73 4.36 7.84
N THR A 114 -4.13 3.91 6.75
CA THR A 114 -2.68 4.05 6.52
C THR A 114 -2.39 5.51 6.21
N VAL A 115 -2.01 6.29 7.23
CA VAL A 115 -1.41 7.61 7.01
C VAL A 115 -0.02 7.38 6.43
N VAL A 116 0.09 7.38 5.10
CA VAL A 116 1.39 7.39 4.41
C VAL A 116 1.96 8.80 4.53
N ALA A 117 2.74 9.05 5.58
CA ALA A 117 3.58 10.24 5.63
C ALA A 117 4.61 10.16 4.50
N ASP A 118 4.61 11.15 3.60
CA ASP A 118 5.54 11.22 2.48
C ASP A 118 6.98 11.40 3.00
N LYS A 119 7.80 10.33 2.96
CA LYS A 119 9.24 10.42 3.24
C LYS A 119 9.98 10.76 1.94
N SER A 120 10.04 12.04 1.58
CA SER A 120 11.23 12.57 0.88
C SER A 120 12.26 12.89 1.96
N GLY A 121 13.33 12.08 2.07
CA GLY A 121 14.32 12.27 3.12
C GLY A 121 15.50 11.32 3.03
N ILE A 122 16.64 11.79 3.56
CA ILE A 122 17.88 11.04 3.70
C ILE A 122 17.84 10.29 5.04
N GLU A 123 18.04 8.97 5.01
CA GLU A 123 18.18 8.15 6.21
C GLU A 123 19.62 7.61 6.28
N LEU A 124 20.30 7.93 7.38
CA LEU A 124 21.65 7.42 7.65
C LEU A 124 21.54 6.10 8.42
N LYS A 125 22.08 5.03 7.84
CA LYS A 125 22.26 3.73 8.50
C LYS A 125 23.75 3.49 8.74
N ALA A 126 24.06 2.58 9.65
CA ALA A 126 25.44 2.26 10.05
C ALA A 126 26.32 1.82 8.86
N ASP A 127 25.72 1.18 7.86
CA ASP A 127 26.37 0.58 6.69
C ASP A 127 26.09 1.31 5.37
N LYS A 128 25.09 2.20 5.34
CA LYS A 128 24.63 2.85 4.10
C LYS A 128 23.89 4.16 4.32
N LYS A 129 23.92 5.02 3.31
CA LYS A 129 23.04 6.19 3.21
C LYS A 129 21.86 5.85 2.30
N VAL A 130 20.65 6.08 2.76
CA VAL A 130 19.42 5.74 2.04
C VAL A 130 18.71 7.02 1.62
N PHE A 131 18.47 7.17 0.32
CA PHE A 131 17.81 8.32 -0.29
C PHE A 131 16.44 7.86 -0.79
N ASN A 132 15.37 8.25 -0.08
CA ASN A 132 14.02 7.88 -0.48
C ASN A 132 13.55 8.77 -1.64
N VAL A 133 13.09 8.15 -2.71
CA VAL A 133 12.56 8.84 -3.89
C VAL A 133 11.07 9.08 -3.62
N GLY A 134 10.75 10.25 -3.05
CA GLY A 134 9.37 10.68 -2.78
C GLY A 134 8.62 11.08 -4.05
N LYS A 135 7.46 11.74 -3.91
CA LYS A 135 6.57 12.12 -5.04
C LYS A 135 6.95 13.44 -5.73
N ASP A 136 8.17 13.94 -5.52
CA ASP A 136 8.62 15.21 -6.07
C ASP A 136 8.61 15.19 -7.61
N ILE A 137 8.59 16.36 -8.25
CA ILE A 137 8.43 16.51 -9.72
C ILE A 137 9.48 15.68 -10.50
N LEU A 138 10.70 15.57 -9.96
CA LEU A 138 11.79 14.76 -10.52
C LEU A 138 11.47 13.25 -10.54
N SER A 139 10.69 12.76 -9.58
CA SER A 139 10.21 11.37 -9.54
C SER A 139 9.12 11.06 -10.58
N LYS A 140 8.42 12.10 -11.09
CA LYS A 140 7.27 11.94 -11.99
C LYS A 140 7.62 11.96 -13.48
N GLY A 141 8.72 12.60 -13.87
CA GLY A 141 9.14 12.74 -15.27
C GLY A 141 10.57 12.30 -15.60
N GLY A 142 11.39 12.00 -14.59
CA GLY A 142 12.81 11.66 -14.76
C GLY A 142 13.07 10.16 -14.95
N ASN A 143 14.36 9.84 -15.10
CA ASN A 143 14.90 8.48 -15.16
C ASN A 143 15.92 8.24 -14.02
N ALA A 144 16.48 7.03 -13.91
CA ALA A 144 17.40 6.72 -12.82
C ALA A 144 18.65 7.61 -12.81
N ASN A 145 19.15 8.11 -13.95
CA ASN A 145 20.27 9.05 -13.95
C ASN A 145 19.89 10.37 -13.28
N ASP A 146 18.66 10.85 -13.52
CA ASP A 146 18.15 12.09 -12.91
C ASP A 146 18.01 11.92 -11.39
N ILE A 147 17.57 10.74 -10.93
CA ILE A 147 17.54 10.42 -9.50
C ILE A 147 18.95 10.33 -8.92
N LEU A 148 19.87 9.64 -9.58
CA LEU A 148 21.25 9.48 -9.13
C LEU A 148 22.01 10.81 -9.09
N ASN A 149 21.75 11.74 -10.01
CA ASN A 149 22.31 13.09 -9.98
C ASN A 149 21.86 13.92 -8.77
N ASN A 150 20.73 13.57 -8.16
CA ASN A 150 20.26 14.19 -6.91
C ASN A 150 20.79 13.48 -5.66
N VAL A 151 21.53 12.38 -5.80
CA VAL A 151 22.15 11.68 -4.68
C VAL A 151 23.51 12.32 -4.39
N PRO A 152 23.73 12.90 -3.19
CA PRO A 152 25.01 13.48 -2.82
C PRO A 152 26.18 12.53 -3.03
N SER A 153 27.28 13.07 -3.56
CA SER A 153 28.51 12.33 -3.89
C SER A 153 28.39 11.32 -5.03
N VAL A 154 27.22 11.19 -5.67
CA VAL A 154 27.05 10.45 -6.93
C VAL A 154 27.04 11.47 -8.06
N ASN A 155 27.76 11.17 -9.14
CA ASN A 155 27.76 12.01 -10.33
C ASN A 155 27.52 11.13 -11.56
N VAL A 156 26.61 11.57 -12.43
CA VAL A 156 26.31 10.91 -13.70
C VAL A 156 26.69 11.85 -14.84
N ASP A 157 27.63 11.40 -15.68
CA ASP A 157 28.05 12.19 -16.84
C ASP A 157 27.00 12.16 -17.98
N VAL A 158 27.23 12.97 -19.01
CA VAL A 158 26.37 13.02 -20.22
C VAL A 158 26.30 11.70 -20.99
N ALA A 159 27.27 10.80 -20.80
CA ALA A 159 27.30 9.47 -21.37
C ALA A 159 26.64 8.41 -20.45
N GLY A 160 26.09 8.83 -19.31
CA GLY A 160 25.41 7.99 -18.33
C GLY A 160 26.33 7.15 -17.45
N ASN A 161 27.64 7.44 -17.43
CA ASN A 161 28.57 6.77 -16.52
C ASN A 161 28.38 7.34 -15.12
N VAL A 162 28.25 6.44 -14.14
CA VAL A 162 28.05 6.79 -12.75
C VAL A 162 29.39 6.72 -12.02
N SER A 163 29.67 7.74 -11.22
CA SER A 163 30.82 7.77 -10.32
C SER A 163 30.39 8.08 -8.90
N LEU A 164 31.13 7.56 -7.93
CA LEU A 164 30.92 7.82 -6.52
C LEU A 164 32.18 8.47 -5.95
N ARG A 165 32.06 9.69 -5.41
CA ARG A 165 33.19 10.52 -4.94
C ARG A 165 34.33 10.62 -5.96
N GLY A 166 33.98 10.77 -7.24
CA GLY A 166 34.92 10.91 -8.35
C GLY A 166 35.54 9.60 -8.85
N ASN A 167 35.20 8.44 -8.27
CA ASN A 167 35.69 7.14 -8.75
C ASN A 167 34.59 6.42 -9.55
N GLY A 168 34.89 6.14 -10.83
CA GLY A 168 33.98 5.47 -11.77
C GLY A 168 33.85 3.96 -11.57
N SER A 169 34.69 3.33 -10.73
CA SER A 169 34.60 1.92 -10.39
C SER A 169 33.50 1.67 -9.34
N VAL A 170 32.27 2.12 -9.59
CA VAL A 170 31.14 1.92 -8.69
C VAL A 170 30.31 0.73 -9.14
N ARG A 171 29.94 -0.15 -8.21
CA ARG A 171 29.08 -1.29 -8.52
C ARG A 171 27.62 -0.88 -8.37
N ILE A 172 26.82 -1.01 -9.42
CA ILE A 172 25.38 -0.75 -9.31
C ILE A 172 24.60 -2.04 -9.17
N LEU A 173 23.72 -2.06 -8.18
CA LEU A 173 22.75 -3.12 -7.93
C LEU A 173 21.35 -2.59 -8.22
N ILE A 174 20.47 -3.45 -8.71
CA ILE A 174 19.03 -3.22 -8.77
C ILE A 174 18.38 -4.25 -7.87
N ASN A 175 17.65 -3.80 -6.85
CA ASN A 175 17.05 -4.67 -5.83
C ASN A 175 18.06 -5.63 -5.19
N GLY A 176 19.30 -5.16 -4.96
CA GLY A 176 20.39 -5.94 -4.35
C GLY A 176 21.09 -6.90 -5.31
N LYS A 177 20.73 -6.92 -6.59
CA LYS A 177 21.32 -7.82 -7.61
C LYS A 177 22.23 -7.02 -8.55
N PRO A 178 23.45 -7.51 -8.87
CA PRO A 178 24.34 -6.83 -9.81
C PRO A 178 23.66 -6.59 -11.15
N SER A 179 23.75 -5.37 -11.66
CA SER A 179 23.15 -5.00 -12.94
C SER A 179 24.22 -4.67 -13.97
N MET A 180 24.13 -5.26 -15.16
CA MET A 180 24.95 -4.90 -16.32
C MET A 180 24.48 -3.59 -16.98
N LEU A 181 23.40 -2.98 -16.48
CA LEU A 181 22.83 -1.72 -16.99
C LEU A 181 23.70 -0.48 -16.75
N THR A 182 24.77 -0.64 -15.97
CA THR A 182 25.80 0.41 -15.76
C THR A 182 26.53 0.75 -17.04
N ASN A 183 26.67 -0.20 -17.95
CA ASN A 183 27.47 -0.03 -19.15
C ASN A 183 26.52 0.43 -20.28
N ASN A 184 26.85 1.57 -20.93
CA ASN A 184 26.11 2.12 -22.08
C ASN A 184 24.73 2.74 -21.79
N ASN A 185 24.61 3.66 -20.81
CA ASN A 185 23.36 4.40 -20.55
C ASN A 185 22.14 3.55 -20.15
N GLY A 186 22.35 2.32 -19.66
CA GLY A 186 21.27 1.37 -19.38
C GLY A 186 20.29 1.85 -18.29
N LEU A 187 20.79 2.66 -17.35
CA LEU A 187 20.02 3.20 -16.22
C LEU A 187 18.93 4.21 -16.65
N MET A 188 19.11 4.91 -17.78
CA MET A 188 18.10 5.85 -18.30
C MET A 188 16.75 5.22 -18.60
N GLN A 189 16.70 3.89 -18.67
CA GLN A 189 15.51 3.12 -19.00
C GLN A 189 14.65 2.83 -17.79
N ILE A 190 15.21 2.96 -16.58
CA ILE A 190 14.48 2.80 -15.33
C ILE A 190 13.79 4.15 -15.06
N PRO A 191 12.45 4.23 -15.15
CA PRO A 191 11.75 5.47 -14.86
C PRO A 191 11.93 5.82 -13.38
N ALA A 192 12.13 7.09 -13.06
CA ALA A 192 12.27 7.56 -11.69
C ALA A 192 11.05 7.17 -10.83
N ALA A 193 9.86 7.14 -11.44
CA ALA A 193 8.61 6.74 -10.79
C ALA A 193 8.63 5.31 -10.24
N SER A 194 9.45 4.42 -10.81
CA SER A 194 9.58 3.03 -10.39
C SER A 194 10.56 2.84 -9.23
N ILE A 195 11.37 3.85 -8.90
CA ILE A 195 12.38 3.79 -7.85
C ILE A 195 11.73 4.17 -6.51
N GLU A 196 11.92 3.33 -5.50
CA GLU A 196 11.51 3.58 -4.11
C GLU A 196 12.58 4.39 -3.38
N LYS A 197 13.82 3.94 -3.50
CA LYS A 197 14.98 4.53 -2.82
C LYS A 197 16.28 4.13 -3.48
N VAL A 198 17.30 4.93 -3.28
CA VAL A 198 18.68 4.63 -3.65
C VAL A 198 19.51 4.47 -2.38
N GLU A 199 20.20 3.35 -2.25
CA GLU A 199 21.13 3.11 -1.15
C GLU A 199 22.57 3.30 -1.65
N VAL A 200 23.35 4.10 -0.93
CA VAL A 200 24.77 4.34 -1.21
C VAL A 200 25.60 3.72 -0.09
N ILE A 201 26.41 2.73 -0.44
CA ILE A 201 27.32 2.02 0.45
C ILE A 201 28.73 2.45 0.07
N THR A 202 29.36 3.26 0.93
CA THR A 202 30.70 3.82 0.67
C THR A 202 31.83 2.96 1.22
N ASN A 203 31.51 1.97 2.05
CA ASN A 203 32.45 1.00 2.63
C ASN A 203 31.83 -0.41 2.55
N PRO A 204 31.81 -1.02 1.35
CA PRO A 204 31.25 -2.35 1.18
C PRO A 204 32.05 -3.39 1.98
N SER A 205 31.38 -4.44 2.46
CA SER A 205 32.10 -5.54 3.10
C SER A 205 32.95 -6.32 2.09
N SER A 206 33.94 -7.05 2.60
CA SER A 206 34.87 -7.88 1.80
C SER A 206 34.18 -8.87 0.84
N ALA A 207 32.92 -9.23 1.09
CA ALA A 207 32.09 -10.05 0.19
C ALA A 207 31.81 -9.39 -1.18
N TYR A 208 31.95 -8.07 -1.29
CA TYR A 208 31.70 -7.31 -2.51
C TYR A 208 32.95 -6.64 -3.10
N GLU A 209 34.05 -6.53 -2.33
CA GLU A 209 35.28 -5.80 -2.68
C GLU A 209 36.18 -6.46 -3.75
N ALA A 210 35.89 -7.70 -4.17
CA ALA A 210 36.77 -8.49 -5.05
C ALA A 210 37.04 -7.89 -6.46
N GLN A 211 36.43 -6.75 -6.82
CA GLN A 211 36.62 -6.05 -8.10
C GLN A 211 37.15 -4.60 -7.96
N GLY A 212 37.60 -4.18 -6.76
CA GLY A 212 38.17 -2.83 -6.58
C GLY A 212 37.13 -1.70 -6.63
N SER A 213 35.90 -1.96 -6.18
CA SER A 213 34.82 -0.98 -6.30
C SER A 213 34.91 0.14 -5.26
N ALA A 214 34.80 1.39 -5.70
CA ALA A 214 34.76 2.61 -4.87
C ALA A 214 33.54 2.72 -3.93
N GLY A 215 32.64 1.75 -4.01
CA GLY A 215 31.39 1.65 -3.28
C GLY A 215 30.31 0.96 -4.11
N ILE A 216 29.14 0.78 -3.51
CA ILE A 216 27.96 0.16 -4.13
C ILE A 216 26.82 1.17 -4.13
N ILE A 217 26.16 1.31 -5.28
CA ILE A 217 24.88 2.03 -5.40
C ILE A 217 23.80 0.99 -5.66
N ASN A 218 22.81 0.90 -4.77
CA ASN A 218 21.70 -0.03 -4.91
C ASN A 218 20.40 0.72 -5.17
N ILE A 219 19.85 0.58 -6.37
CA ILE A 219 18.56 1.14 -6.76
C ILE A 219 17.48 0.16 -6.32
N ILE A 220 16.70 0.53 -5.33
CA ILE A 220 15.55 -0.24 -4.88
C ILE A 220 14.33 0.25 -5.64
N LEU A 221 13.72 -0.64 -6.42
CA LEU A 221 12.46 -0.38 -7.09
C LEU A 221 11.31 -0.55 -6.10
N LYS A 222 10.22 0.20 -6.30
CA LYS A 222 9.00 0.12 -5.48
C LYS A 222 8.53 -1.31 -5.39
N LYS A 223 8.66 -1.90 -4.20
CA LYS A 223 8.11 -3.23 -3.93
C LYS A 223 6.63 -3.09 -3.66
N ASN A 224 5.78 -3.53 -4.59
CA ASN A 224 4.40 -3.82 -4.23
C ASN A 224 4.38 -5.08 -3.34
N SER A 225 4.20 -4.87 -2.03
CA SER A 225 4.25 -5.91 -0.99
C SER A 225 2.96 -6.74 -0.90
N HIS A 226 1.93 -6.39 -1.64
CA HIS A 226 0.65 -7.07 -1.64
C HIS A 226 0.75 -8.44 -2.33
N ARG A 227 0.44 -9.51 -1.60
CA ARG A 227 0.23 -10.85 -2.20
C ARG A 227 -0.87 -10.75 -3.26
N GLY A 228 -0.67 -11.44 -4.38
CA GLY A 228 -1.57 -11.39 -5.53
C GLY A 228 -0.94 -10.70 -6.74
N PHE A 229 -1.80 -10.30 -7.68
CA PHE A 229 -1.41 -9.64 -8.92
C PHE A 229 -1.41 -8.12 -8.74
N ASN A 230 -0.32 -7.48 -9.14
CA ASN A 230 -0.18 -6.03 -9.15
C ASN A 230 0.30 -5.61 -10.53
N ALA A 231 -0.39 -4.65 -11.14
CA ALA A 231 0.02 -4.04 -12.39
C ALA A 231 0.03 -2.52 -12.22
N SER A 232 0.94 -1.86 -12.93
CA SER A 232 0.93 -0.42 -13.04
C SER A 232 1.34 -0.02 -14.46
N LEU A 233 0.62 0.94 -15.00
CA LEU A 233 0.90 1.53 -16.29
C LEU A 233 1.27 3.00 -16.05
N GLN A 234 2.34 3.44 -16.70
CA GLN A 234 2.77 4.82 -16.71
C GLN A 234 2.90 5.26 -18.15
N ALA A 235 2.42 6.47 -18.45
CA ALA A 235 2.65 7.11 -19.72
C ALA A 235 3.04 8.57 -19.44
N GLY A 236 3.95 9.10 -20.25
CA GLY A 236 4.39 10.47 -20.17
C GLY A 236 4.61 11.03 -21.57
N THR A 237 4.37 12.33 -21.73
CA THR A 237 4.65 13.08 -22.95
C THR A 237 5.27 14.43 -22.56
N GLY A 238 5.98 15.06 -23.48
CA GLY A 238 6.69 16.31 -23.22
C GLY A 238 7.10 17.02 -24.51
N SER A 239 7.49 18.29 -24.36
CA SER A 239 8.04 19.14 -25.42
C SER A 239 9.40 19.71 -24.98
N PRO A 240 10.50 19.55 -25.75
CA PRO A 240 10.63 18.76 -26.99
C PRO A 240 10.21 17.30 -26.81
N ALA A 241 9.91 16.59 -27.90
CA ALA A 241 9.25 15.29 -27.85
C ALA A 241 9.93 14.35 -26.84
N ASN A 242 9.22 14.01 -25.75
CA ASN A 242 9.70 13.09 -24.73
C ASN A 242 8.53 12.20 -24.30
N ASN A 243 8.27 11.19 -25.13
CA ASN A 243 7.15 10.27 -24.97
C ASN A 243 7.65 8.98 -24.32
N SER A 244 6.95 8.51 -23.30
CA SER A 244 7.27 7.24 -22.64
C SER A 244 6.01 6.48 -22.31
N ILE A 245 6.11 5.16 -22.36
CA ILE A 245 5.13 4.23 -21.83
C ILE A 245 5.87 3.12 -21.10
N ASN A 246 5.42 2.78 -19.90
CA ASN A 246 6.03 1.75 -19.09
C ASN A 246 4.94 0.93 -18.40
N ALA A 247 5.02 -0.39 -18.54
CA ALA A 247 4.13 -1.34 -17.90
C ALA A 247 4.95 -2.18 -16.93
N ASN A 248 4.55 -2.17 -15.66
CA ASN A 248 5.08 -3.04 -14.63
C ASN A 248 4.02 -4.05 -14.24
N MET A 249 4.38 -5.32 -14.16
CA MET A 249 3.51 -6.36 -13.65
C MET A 249 4.26 -7.20 -12.64
N SER A 250 3.58 -7.62 -11.60
CA SER A 250 4.12 -8.57 -10.63
C SER A 250 3.03 -9.47 -10.08
N TYR A 251 3.38 -10.72 -9.82
CA TYR A 251 2.50 -11.69 -9.21
C TYR A 251 3.26 -12.39 -8.09
N LYS A 252 2.80 -12.18 -6.85
CA LYS A 252 3.49 -12.68 -5.65
C LYS A 252 2.62 -13.60 -4.82
N THR A 253 3.14 -14.78 -4.52
CA THR A 253 2.59 -15.75 -3.58
C THR A 253 3.54 -15.95 -2.39
N LYS A 254 3.25 -16.93 -1.52
CA LYS A 254 4.17 -17.33 -0.44
C LYS A 254 5.47 -17.95 -0.95
N ARG A 255 5.45 -18.62 -2.11
CA ARG A 255 6.59 -19.41 -2.61
C ARG A 255 7.20 -18.86 -3.89
N PHE A 256 6.51 -17.98 -4.62
CA PHE A 256 6.98 -17.45 -5.90
C PHE A 256 6.69 -15.96 -6.01
N ASN A 257 7.56 -15.22 -6.67
CA ASN A 257 7.35 -13.84 -7.07
C ASN A 257 7.78 -13.67 -8.52
N LEU A 258 6.82 -13.47 -9.43
CA LEU A 258 7.11 -13.17 -10.83
C LEU A 258 6.99 -11.66 -11.03
N PHE A 259 7.92 -11.08 -11.79
CA PHE A 259 7.90 -9.66 -12.10
C PHE A 259 8.31 -9.41 -13.55
N SER A 260 7.72 -8.40 -14.16
CA SER A 260 8.10 -7.90 -15.48
C SER A 260 7.99 -6.38 -15.56
N ASN A 261 8.88 -5.79 -16.36
CA ASN A 261 8.85 -4.39 -16.77
C ASN A 261 9.04 -4.32 -18.28
N ILE A 262 8.14 -3.63 -18.96
CA ILE A 262 8.25 -3.35 -20.39
C ILE A 262 8.17 -1.85 -20.56
N GLY A 263 9.20 -1.25 -21.14
CA GLY A 263 9.28 0.20 -21.31
C GLY A 263 9.63 0.59 -22.73
N TYR A 264 8.93 1.58 -23.26
CA TYR A 264 9.30 2.28 -24.48
C TYR A 264 9.43 3.78 -24.20
N ARG A 265 10.50 4.39 -24.71
CA ARG A 265 10.71 5.85 -24.63
C ARG A 265 11.23 6.37 -25.95
N TYR A 266 10.63 7.45 -26.44
CA TYR A 266 11.11 8.25 -27.54
C TYR A 266 11.43 9.66 -27.02
N ALA A 267 12.65 10.11 -27.21
CA ALA A 267 13.09 11.44 -26.81
C ALA A 267 13.82 12.14 -27.96
N GLU A 268 13.53 13.41 -28.18
CA GLU A 268 14.28 14.31 -29.04
C GLU A 268 15.18 15.21 -28.19
N SER A 269 16.37 15.48 -28.71
CA SER A 269 17.33 16.40 -28.13
C SER A 269 17.69 17.47 -29.15
N PHE A 270 17.74 18.72 -28.70
CA PHE A 270 18.20 19.86 -29.48
C PHE A 270 19.42 20.45 -28.77
N GLY A 271 20.51 20.60 -29.51
CA GLY A 271 21.73 21.27 -29.09
C GLY A 271 22.05 22.40 -30.05
N GLU A 272 22.56 23.49 -29.51
CA GLU A 272 23.06 24.60 -30.31
C GLU A 272 24.42 25.02 -29.78
N ASN A 273 25.42 25.02 -30.67
CA ASN A 273 26.76 25.50 -30.37
C ASN A 273 27.07 26.73 -31.24
N ARG A 274 27.51 27.81 -30.60
CA ARG A 274 27.94 29.03 -31.29
C ARG A 274 29.39 29.28 -30.99
N MET A 275 30.20 29.39 -32.04
CA MET A 275 31.61 29.69 -31.92
C MET A 275 31.97 30.97 -32.67
N TYR A 276 32.70 31.85 -31.98
CA TYR A 276 33.29 33.05 -32.53
C TYR A 276 34.81 32.98 -32.35
N ARG A 277 35.56 33.05 -33.46
CA ARG A 277 37.02 33.05 -33.43
C ARG A 277 37.56 34.20 -34.27
N VAL A 278 38.53 34.91 -33.72
CA VAL A 278 39.29 35.96 -34.43
C VAL A 278 40.75 35.56 -34.43
N ASN A 279 41.31 35.37 -35.62
CA ASN A 279 42.75 35.19 -35.81
C ASN A 279 43.36 36.53 -36.23
N LYS A 280 44.46 36.92 -35.57
CA LYS A 280 45.17 38.18 -35.82
C LYS A 280 46.61 37.94 -36.29
N PRO A 281 46.85 37.36 -37.48
CA PRO A 281 48.21 37.28 -38.03
C PRO A 281 48.61 38.64 -38.61
N GLY A 282 49.34 39.44 -37.83
CA GLY A 282 49.89 40.73 -38.29
C GLY A 282 48.82 41.80 -38.52
N THR A 283 48.71 42.33 -39.75
CA THR A 283 47.80 43.44 -40.12
C THR A 283 46.40 43.02 -40.58
N ASN A 284 46.16 41.73 -40.83
CA ASN A 284 44.88 41.22 -41.33
C ASN A 284 44.08 40.53 -40.20
N TYR A 285 42.76 40.67 -40.24
CA TYR A 285 41.84 40.03 -39.30
C TYR A 285 41.06 38.94 -40.01
N HIS A 286 41.14 37.71 -39.55
CA HIS A 286 40.24 36.65 -40.02
C HIS A 286 39.21 36.34 -38.94
N THR A 287 37.94 36.54 -39.25
CA THR A 287 36.84 36.23 -38.34
C THR A 287 36.10 34.99 -38.82
N LEU A 288 35.96 34.00 -37.95
CA LEU A 288 35.11 32.83 -38.13
C LEU A 288 33.91 32.94 -37.20
N ARG A 289 32.71 32.88 -37.79
CA ARG A 289 31.46 32.63 -37.07
C ARG A 289 30.96 31.25 -37.45
N GLN A 290 30.82 30.37 -36.47
CA GLN A 290 30.32 29.02 -36.65
C GLN A 290 29.06 28.83 -35.80
N LEU A 291 28.03 28.23 -36.40
CA LEU A 291 26.81 27.78 -35.75
C LEU A 291 26.64 26.29 -36.06
N ASP A 292 26.60 25.48 -35.00
CA ASP A 292 26.30 24.06 -35.11
C ASP A 292 24.93 23.81 -34.49
N ILE A 293 24.03 23.24 -35.28
CA ILE A 293 22.71 22.82 -34.79
C ILE A 293 22.70 21.30 -34.73
N GLU A 294 22.56 20.76 -33.53
CA GLU A 294 22.50 19.33 -33.26
C GLU A 294 21.05 18.91 -33.00
N LYS A 295 20.54 18.00 -33.82
CA LYS A 295 19.23 17.37 -33.61
C LYS A 295 19.43 15.87 -33.42
N GLY A 296 19.04 15.40 -32.25
CA GLY A 296 19.08 13.99 -31.90
C GLY A 296 17.68 13.44 -31.67
N SER A 297 17.47 12.18 -31.98
CA SER A 297 16.36 11.40 -31.44
C SER A 297 16.83 10.04 -30.97
N ASN A 298 16.20 9.57 -29.89
CA ASN A 298 16.48 8.29 -29.28
C ASN A 298 15.16 7.56 -29.03
N ALA A 299 15.04 6.37 -29.60
CA ALA A 299 14.01 5.40 -29.26
C ALA A 299 14.63 4.24 -28.49
N ASN A 300 14.11 3.97 -27.30
CA ASN A 300 14.58 2.90 -26.44
C ASN A 300 13.43 1.96 -26.09
N THR A 301 13.64 0.66 -26.29
CA THR A 301 12.71 -0.41 -25.90
C THR A 301 13.40 -1.36 -24.93
N SER A 302 12.89 -1.40 -23.71
CA SER A 302 13.41 -2.20 -22.60
C SER A 302 12.43 -3.31 -22.23
N PHE A 303 12.99 -4.49 -21.96
CA PHE A 303 12.26 -5.66 -21.50
C PHE A 303 13.02 -6.28 -20.34
N TYR A 304 12.38 -6.34 -19.18
CA TYR A 304 12.89 -6.99 -17.99
C TYR A 304 11.87 -8.00 -17.50
N VAL A 305 12.28 -9.23 -17.26
CA VAL A 305 11.43 -10.26 -16.69
C VAL A 305 12.23 -11.07 -15.70
N GLY A 306 11.60 -11.51 -14.62
CA GLY A 306 12.25 -12.39 -13.66
C GLY A 306 11.29 -13.03 -12.70
N GLY A 307 11.84 -13.94 -11.92
CA GLY A 307 11.14 -14.71 -10.92
C GLY A 307 12.02 -14.97 -9.72
N ASP A 308 11.43 -14.91 -8.53
CA ASP A 308 12.01 -15.43 -7.30
C ASP A 308 11.26 -16.68 -6.86
N TYR A 309 11.99 -17.72 -6.49
CA TYR A 309 11.49 -18.91 -5.82
C TYR A 309 12.00 -18.93 -4.37
N TYR A 310 11.09 -18.88 -3.40
CA TYR A 310 11.41 -18.89 -1.98
C TYR A 310 11.42 -20.33 -1.47
N PHE A 311 12.62 -20.89 -1.20
CA PHE A 311 12.73 -22.20 -0.56
C PHE A 311 12.29 -22.13 0.91
N ASN A 312 12.67 -21.05 1.58
CA ASN A 312 12.25 -20.68 2.93
C ASN A 312 12.49 -19.17 3.15
N ASP A 313 12.24 -18.67 4.36
CA ASP A 313 12.35 -17.23 4.68
C ASP A 313 13.78 -16.67 4.52
N LYS A 314 14.81 -17.52 4.43
CA LYS A 314 16.22 -17.13 4.33
C LYS A 314 16.85 -17.47 2.97
N ASN A 315 16.26 -18.38 2.19
CA ASN A 315 16.82 -18.91 0.95
C ASN A 315 15.90 -18.62 -0.23
N THR A 316 16.40 -17.84 -1.19
CA THR A 316 15.67 -17.46 -2.40
C THR A 316 16.55 -17.70 -3.62
N LEU A 317 16.01 -18.35 -4.65
CA LEU A 317 16.61 -18.40 -5.98
C LEU A 317 15.95 -17.37 -6.88
N THR A 318 16.73 -16.58 -7.59
CA THR A 318 16.22 -15.65 -8.60
C THR A 318 16.76 -16.00 -9.97
N GLY A 319 15.86 -16.09 -10.95
CA GLY A 319 16.20 -15.96 -12.37
C GLY A 319 15.67 -14.64 -12.93
N SER A 320 16.45 -13.94 -13.73
CA SER A 320 15.99 -12.73 -14.42
C SER A 320 16.69 -12.55 -15.76
N TYR A 321 15.98 -11.97 -16.71
CA TYR A 321 16.45 -11.63 -18.03
C TYR A 321 16.15 -10.16 -18.33
N PHE A 322 17.15 -9.46 -18.85
CA PHE A 322 17.04 -8.08 -19.26
C PHE A 322 17.50 -7.94 -20.70
N HIS A 323 16.72 -7.23 -21.50
CA HIS A 323 17.07 -6.85 -22.86
C HIS A 323 16.71 -5.40 -23.12
N ASN A 324 17.59 -4.70 -23.83
CA ASN A 324 17.32 -3.36 -24.31
C ASN A 324 17.74 -3.19 -25.76
N THR A 325 16.88 -2.56 -26.54
CA THR A 325 17.21 -2.06 -27.88
C THR A 325 17.14 -0.55 -27.88
N ARG A 326 18.24 0.10 -28.29
CA ARG A 326 18.33 1.55 -28.43
C ARG A 326 18.59 1.90 -29.89
N ARG A 327 17.82 2.83 -30.43
CA ARG A 327 18.02 3.41 -31.76
C ARG A 327 18.24 4.90 -31.60
N ASN A 328 19.39 5.38 -32.04
CA ASN A 328 19.69 6.79 -32.05
C ASN A 328 19.77 7.29 -33.49
N LYS A 329 19.29 8.51 -33.72
CA LYS A 329 19.53 9.28 -34.95
C LYS A 329 20.10 10.62 -34.54
N TYR A 330 21.15 11.05 -35.22
CA TYR A 330 21.81 12.32 -34.99
C TYR A 330 22.04 13.00 -36.33
N ASN A 331 21.61 14.25 -36.44
CA ASN A 331 21.91 15.15 -37.55
C ASN A 331 22.58 16.40 -36.98
N VAL A 332 23.66 16.83 -37.62
CA VAL A 332 24.38 18.05 -37.26
C VAL A 332 24.52 18.91 -38.50
N ASP A 333 23.96 20.11 -38.45
CA ASP A 333 24.07 21.11 -39.51
C ASP A 333 25.15 22.12 -39.11
N TYR A 334 26.19 22.26 -39.94
CA TYR A 334 27.29 23.20 -39.73
C TYR A 334 27.13 24.42 -40.65
N ASN A 335 27.12 25.62 -40.07
CA ASN A 335 27.11 26.87 -40.83
C ASN A 335 28.36 27.71 -40.49
N TYR A 336 29.20 27.96 -41.50
CA TYR A 336 30.43 28.73 -41.36
C TYR A 336 30.33 30.03 -42.15
N ASN A 337 30.52 31.16 -41.48
CA ASN A 337 30.67 32.46 -42.11
C ASN A 337 32.10 32.98 -41.88
N TYR A 338 32.84 33.15 -42.97
CA TYR A 338 34.19 33.68 -42.99
C TYR A 338 34.17 35.14 -43.41
N PHE A 339 34.81 36.01 -42.63
CA PHE A 339 35.02 37.42 -42.96
C PHE A 339 36.51 37.71 -42.97
N ASN A 340 36.95 38.43 -44.01
CA ASN A 340 38.30 39.00 -44.16
C ASN A 340 38.27 40.49 -43.83
#